data_AF-A0A958H5B3-F1
#
_entry.id   AF-A0A958H5B3-F1
#
_cell.length_a   1.000
_cell.length_b   1.000
_cell.length_c   1.000
_cell.angle_alpha   90.00
_cell.angle_beta   90.00
_cell.angle_gamma   90.00
#
_symmetry.space_group_name_H-M   'P 1'
#
loop_
_entity.id
_entity.type
_entity.pdbx_description
1 polymer ?
#
loop_
_entity_poly.entity_id
_entity_poly.type
_entity_poly.pdbx_seq_one_letter_code
_entity_poly.pdbx_strand_id
1 'polypeptide(L)' 'MDELGYWVGFNKVIGIGPARLRALLDYFGTVEAAWQAAPAELLEIGLDRRSIANLTAARKSLDLRAELERLR' A
#
# COMPACT_ATOMS: atom_id res chain seq x y z
N MET A 1 12.64 -2.17 6.35
CA MET A 1 12.51 -1.03 5.41
C MET A 1 12.13 0.19 6.21
N ASP A 2 12.39 1.41 5.72
CA ASP A 2 11.92 2.63 6.36
C ASP A 2 10.40 2.71 6.24
N GLU A 3 9.71 3.00 7.35
CA GLU A 3 8.25 3.17 7.40
C GLU A 3 7.77 4.18 6.34
N LEU A 4 8.55 5.24 6.11
CA LEU A 4 8.26 6.24 5.10
C LEU A 4 8.18 5.65 3.69
N GLY A 5 8.92 4.57 3.42
CA GLY A 5 8.91 3.90 2.11
C GLY A 5 7.57 3.29 1.79
N TYR A 6 6.89 2.70 2.77
CA TYR A 6 5.55 2.17 2.59
C TYR A 6 4.51 3.26 2.39
N TRP A 7 4.65 4.40 3.08
CA TRP A 7 3.82 5.59 2.83
C TRP A 7 4.01 6.11 1.39
N VAL A 8 5.25 6.23 0.92
CA VAL A 8 5.54 6.63 -0.47
C VAL A 8 4.96 5.61 -1.44
N GLY A 9 5.12 4.32 -1.17
CA GLY A 9 4.54 3.23 -1.96
C GLY A 9 3.03 3.39 -2.13
N PHE A 10 2.29 3.57 -1.02
CA PHE A 10 0.84 3.75 -1.08
C PHE A 10 0.41 4.99 -1.86
N ASN A 11 1.15 6.10 -1.76
CA ASN A 11 0.87 7.30 -2.55
C ASN A 11 1.02 7.07 -4.07
N LYS A 12 1.75 6.04 -4.50
CA LYS A 12 1.87 5.65 -5.92
C LYS A 12 0.76 4.70 -6.38
N VAL A 13 -0.05 4.13 -5.48
CA VAL A 13 -1.08 3.16 -5.83
C VAL A 13 -2.38 3.85 -6.24
N ILE A 14 -2.72 3.76 -7.51
CA ILE A 14 -3.99 4.27 -8.04
C ILE A 14 -5.16 3.50 -7.39
N GLY A 15 -6.15 4.23 -6.86
CA GLY A 15 -7.35 3.64 -6.24
C GLY A 15 -7.25 3.45 -4.72
N ILE A 16 -6.10 3.80 -4.11
CA ILE A 16 -5.94 3.85 -2.65
C ILE A 16 -5.71 5.30 -2.23
N GLY A 17 -6.81 6.01 -1.96
CA GLY A 17 -6.79 7.36 -1.40
C GLY A 17 -6.70 7.36 0.14
N PRO A 18 -6.66 8.55 0.77
CA PRO A 18 -6.48 8.68 2.22
C PRO A 18 -7.50 7.90 3.07
N ALA A 19 -8.77 7.86 2.66
CA ALA A 19 -9.81 7.13 3.39
C ALA A 19 -9.57 5.61 3.38
N ARG A 20 -9.15 5.05 2.24
CA ARG A 20 -8.85 3.62 2.13
C ARG A 20 -7.56 3.27 2.85
N LEU A 21 -6.54 4.12 2.74
CA LEU A 21 -5.30 3.95 3.50
C LEU A 21 -5.56 3.99 5.01
N ARG A 22 -6.43 4.89 5.49
CA ARG A 22 -6.86 4.91 6.89
C ARG A 22 -7.51 3.59 7.29
N ALA A 23 -8.48 3.09 6.52
CA ALA A 23 -9.13 1.81 6.81
C ALA A 23 -8.15 0.64 6.85
N LEU A 24 -7.16 0.63 5.95
CA LEU A 24 -6.07 -0.36 5.97
C LEU A 24 -5.25 -0.27 7.25
N LEU A 25 -4.89 0.94 7.69
CA LEU A 25 -4.12 1.14 8.93
C LEU A 25 -4.92 0.77 10.18
N ASP A 26 -6.22 1.09 10.20
CA ASP A 26 -7.10 0.76 11.32
C ASP A 26 -7.25 -0.77 11.47
N TYR A 27 -7.21 -1.52 10.36
CA TYR A 27 -7.31 -2.98 10.37
C TYR A 27 -5.96 -3.69 10.59
N PHE A 28 -4.92 -3.31 9.84
CA PHE A 28 -3.60 -3.98 9.86
C PHE A 28 -2.63 -3.39 10.89
N GLY A 29 -2.97 -2.27 11.52
CA GLY A 29 -2.20 -1.61 12.59
C GLY A 29 -0.98 -0.81 12.12
N THR A 30 -0.27 -1.28 11.10
CA THR A 30 0.93 -0.60 10.56
C THR A 30 0.87 -0.45 9.04
N VAL A 31 1.54 0.56 8.51
CA VAL A 31 1.63 0.79 7.07
C VAL A 31 2.39 -0.34 6.36
N GLU A 32 3.36 -0.96 7.03
CA GLU A 32 4.08 -2.13 6.53
C GLU A 32 3.15 -3.35 6.41
N ALA A 33 2.39 -3.65 7.48
CA ALA A 33 1.44 -4.77 7.47
C ALA A 33 0.36 -4.56 6.40
N ALA A 34 -0.21 -3.35 6.30
CA ALA A 34 -1.14 -3.01 5.22
C ALA A 34 -0.50 -3.16 3.82
N TRP A 35 0.75 -2.74 3.66
CA TRP A 35 1.47 -2.89 2.40
C TRP A 35 1.77 -4.35 2.06
N GLN A 36 1.89 -5.24 3.04
CA GLN A 36 2.19 -6.66 2.84
C GLN A 36 0.93 -7.54 2.77
N ALA A 37 -0.22 -7.04 3.23
CA ALA A 37 -1.49 -7.77 3.35
C ALA A 37 -1.87 -8.57 2.09
N ALA A 38 -2.36 -9.80 2.28
CA ALA A 38 -2.72 -10.66 1.17
C ALA A 38 -3.93 -10.12 0.39
N PRO A 39 -4.01 -10.35 -0.94
CA PRO A 39 -5.17 -9.95 -1.74
C PRO A 39 -6.53 -10.43 -1.20
N ALA A 40 -6.56 -11.58 -0.53
CA ALA A 40 -7.78 -12.11 0.10
C ALA A 40 -8.22 -11.25 1.29
N GLU A 41 -7.31 -10.91 2.21
CA GLU A 41 -7.60 -10.06 3.38
C GLU A 41 -8.04 -8.66 2.95
N LEU A 42 -7.39 -8.11 1.91
CA LEU A 42 -7.77 -6.83 1.32
C LEU A 42 -9.20 -6.86 0.75
N LEU A 43 -9.59 -7.97 0.12
CA LEU A 43 -10.94 -8.14 -0.41
C LEU A 43 -11.97 -8.24 0.72
N GLU A 44 -11.65 -8.95 1.80
CA GLU A 44 -12.53 -9.13 2.97
C GLU A 44 -12.89 -7.80 3.65
N ILE A 45 -11.94 -6.85 3.70
CA ILE A 45 -12.19 -5.52 4.27
C ILE A 45 -12.81 -4.53 3.26
N GLY A 46 -13.16 -5.00 2.06
CA GLY A 46 -13.91 -4.23 1.08
C GLY A 46 -13.09 -3.41 0.08
N LEU A 47 -11.78 -3.68 -0.08
CA LEU A 47 -11.06 -3.14 -1.23
C LEU A 47 -11.56 -3.81 -2.52
N ASP A 48 -11.85 -3.01 -3.54
CA ASP A 48 -12.26 -3.54 -4.83
C ASP A 48 -11.09 -4.20 -5.58
N ARG A 49 -11.43 -5.13 -6.47
CA ARG A 49 -10.45 -5.91 -7.24
C ARG A 49 -9.47 -5.06 -8.05
N ARG A 50 -9.89 -3.89 -8.56
CA ARG A 50 -9.01 -3.01 -9.34
C ARG A 50 -7.94 -2.41 -8.45
N SER A 51 -8.30 -1.99 -7.25
CA SER A 51 -7.37 -1.42 -6.27
C SER A 51 -6.40 -2.47 -5.73
N ILE A 52 -6.87 -3.69 -5.49
CA ILE A 52 -6.02 -4.84 -5.10
C ILE A 52 -5.02 -5.18 -6.21
N ALA A 53 -5.46 -5.19 -7.48
CA ALA A 53 -4.59 -5.44 -8.61
C ALA A 53 -3.51 -4.36 -8.74
N ASN A 54 -3.89 -3.08 -8.58
CA ASN A 54 -2.95 -1.96 -8.62
C ASN A 54 -1.92 -2.03 -7.48
N LEU A 55 -2.36 -2.34 -6.26
CA LEU A 55 -1.45 -2.51 -5.12
C LEU A 55 -0.48 -3.69 -5.35
N THR A 56 -1.00 -4.81 -5.83
CA THR A 56 -0.17 -5.99 -6.15
C THR A 56 0.84 -5.69 -7.25
N ALA A 57 0.46 -4.93 -8.28
CA ALA A 57 1.36 -4.50 -9.33
C ALA A 57 2.45 -3.55 -8.78
N ALA A 58 2.07 -2.58 -7.96
CA ALA A 58 3.01 -1.64 -7.34
C ALA A 58 4.02 -2.34 -6.44
N ARG A 59 3.61 -3.32 -5.63
CA ARG A 59 4.51 -4.14 -4.81
C ARG A 59 5.59 -4.87 -5.62
N LYS A 60 5.28 -5.24 -6.87
CA LYS A 60 6.20 -5.95 -7.77
C LYS A 60 7.13 -5.01 -8.53
N SER A 61 6.69 -3.78 -8.80
CA SER A 61 7.43 -2.83 -9.66
C SER A 61 8.21 -1.77 -8.90
N LEU A 62 7.80 -1.43 -7.67
CA LEU A 62 8.42 -0.36 -6.90
C LEU A 62 9.59 -0.88 -6.07
N ASP A 63 10.75 -0.26 -6.25
CA ASP A 63 11.80 -0.25 -5.25
C ASP A 63 11.54 0.92 -4.29
N LEU A 64 10.93 0.63 -3.14
CA LEU A 64 10.57 1.64 -2.15
C LEU A 64 11.79 2.41 -1.62
N ARG A 65 12.96 1.79 -1.58
CA ARG A 65 14.19 2.46 -1.16
C ARG A 65 14.63 3.46 -2.22
N ALA A 66 14.66 3.06 -3.49
CA ALA A 66 14.99 3.96 -4.59
C ALA A 66 14.00 5.13 -4.70
N GLU A 67 12.71 4.88 -4.47
CA GLU A 67 11.70 5.94 -4.45
C GLU A 67 11.91 6.94 -3.30
N LEU A 68 12.33 6.48 -2.13
CA LEU A 68 12.66 7.36 -1.01
C LEU A 68 13.88 8.24 -1.28
N GLU A 69 14.95 7.68 -1.85
CA GLU A 69 16.16 8.45 -2.15
C GLU A 69 15.90 9.55 -3.19
N ARG A 70 14.92 9.38 -4.08
CA ARG A 70 14.52 10.41 -5.06
C ARG A 70 13.84 11.64 -4.45
N LEU A 71 13.35 11.54 -3.21
CA LEU A 71 12.62 12.60 -2.52
C LEU A 71 13.50 13.39 -1.54
N ARG A 72 14.77 13.02 -1.39
CA ARG A 72 15.77 13.71 -0.58
C ARG A 72 16.57 14.70 -1.43
#